data_AF-A0A6G1GPR3-F1
#
_entry.id   AF-A0A6G1GPR3-F1
#
_cell.length_a   1.000
_cell.length_b   1.000
_cell.length_c   1.000
_cell.angle_alpha   90.00
_cell.angle_beta   90.00
_cell.angle_gamma   90.00
#
_symmetry.space_group_name_H-M   'P 1'
#
loop_
_entity.id
_entity.type
_entity.pdbx_description
1 polymer ?
#
loop_
_entity_poly.entity_id
_entity_poly.type
_entity_poly.pdbx_seq_one_letter_code
_entity_poly.pdbx_strand_id
1 'polypeptide(L)'
;MRFSGSMFGLFVAFVLFVSFAAAVAVPYADADPIPAPISLALPAAEDGEVAVADSDEVTAQATGIYICRDTNWGGPCFHPNGPWNGGPERCYQLDGSASSFGPDPGLTCNLYTDGFCSQFAMAMSAIRYPGIPNLGNFNDRIRSFQCFWL
;
A
#
# COMPACT_ATOMS: atom_id res chain seq x y z
N MET A 1 -18.18 41.26 -41.44
CA MET A 1 -18.32 42.04 -40.20
C MET A 1 -17.23 41.59 -39.23
N ARG A 2 -16.31 42.49 -38.87
CA ARG A 2 -15.19 42.25 -37.96
C ARG A 2 -15.66 42.60 -36.54
N PHE A 3 -15.56 41.68 -35.59
CA PHE A 3 -15.63 42.03 -34.17
C PHE A 3 -14.21 42.03 -33.61
N SER A 4 -13.70 43.26 -33.52
CA SER A 4 -12.58 43.68 -32.69
C SER A 4 -13.10 43.86 -31.27
N GLY A 5 -12.36 43.37 -30.28
CA GLY A 5 -12.72 43.50 -28.87
C GLY A 5 -11.56 43.13 -27.95
N SER A 6 -10.56 44.02 -27.92
CA SER A 6 -9.54 44.10 -26.87
C SER A 6 -10.20 44.57 -25.58
N MET A 7 -9.98 43.89 -24.45
CA MET A 7 -9.99 44.57 -23.15
C MET A 7 -9.10 43.89 -22.13
N PHE A 8 -7.94 44.51 -21.97
CA PHE A 8 -7.11 44.59 -20.77
C PHE A 8 -7.93 44.50 -19.47
N GLY A 9 -7.55 43.58 -18.58
CA GLY A 9 -8.10 43.45 -17.23
C GLY A 9 -7.05 42.86 -16.29
N LEU A 10 -6.00 43.63 -16.05
CA LEU A 10 -4.90 43.32 -15.13
C LEU A 10 -5.34 43.71 -13.71
N PHE A 11 -5.73 42.73 -12.90
CA PHE A 11 -5.85 42.90 -11.44
C PHE A 11 -5.12 41.75 -10.74
N VAL A 12 -3.84 41.99 -10.48
CA VAL A 12 -2.99 41.16 -9.62
C VAL A 12 -3.38 41.45 -8.18
N ALA A 13 -4.20 40.58 -7.58
CA ALA A 13 -4.44 40.57 -6.14
C ALA A 13 -3.42 39.62 -5.49
N PHE A 14 -2.28 40.17 -5.09
CA PHE A 14 -1.22 39.48 -4.38
C PHE A 14 -1.64 39.28 -2.91
N VAL A 15 -2.34 38.17 -2.62
CA VAL A 15 -2.69 37.80 -1.24
C VAL A 15 -1.47 37.16 -0.58
N LEU A 16 -0.76 37.92 0.24
CA LEU A 16 0.30 37.42 1.11
C LEU A 16 -0.30 36.52 2.19
N PHE A 17 -0.33 35.21 1.96
CA PHE A 17 -0.56 34.21 3.00
C PHE A 17 0.69 34.10 3.88
N VAL A 18 0.65 34.75 5.05
CA VAL A 18 1.62 34.56 6.12
C VAL A 18 1.50 33.11 6.61
N SER A 19 2.45 32.26 6.22
CA SER A 19 2.52 30.87 6.65
C SER A 19 3.09 30.80 8.06
N PHE A 20 2.24 30.56 9.06
CA PHE A 20 2.68 30.16 10.39
C PHE A 20 3.05 28.67 10.35
N ALA A 21 4.34 28.37 10.18
CA ALA A 21 4.90 27.05 10.43
C ALA A 21 5.04 26.84 11.95
N ALA A 22 4.02 26.28 12.59
CA ALA A 22 4.16 25.78 13.95
C ALA A 22 4.96 24.47 13.90
N ALA A 23 6.26 24.55 14.18
CA ALA A 23 7.09 23.38 14.40
C ALA A 23 6.71 22.76 15.76
N VAL A 24 5.88 21.72 15.74
CA VAL A 24 5.56 20.93 16.93
C VAL A 24 6.72 19.95 17.12
N ALA A 25 7.59 20.23 18.08
CA ALA A 25 8.61 19.29 18.51
C ALA A 25 7.91 18.10 19.18
N VAL A 26 7.94 16.93 18.51
CA VAL A 26 7.48 15.68 19.12
C VAL A 26 8.59 15.20 20.08
N PRO A 27 8.30 14.99 21.37
CA PRO A 27 9.28 14.42 22.28
C PRO A 27 9.59 12.99 21.84
N TYR A 28 10.86 12.73 21.57
CA TYR A 28 11.39 11.41 21.27
C TYR A 28 11.34 10.60 22.57
N ALA A 29 10.39 9.66 22.66
CA ALA A 29 10.32 8.74 23.78
C ALA A 29 11.55 7.83 23.78
N ASP A 30 12.21 7.74 24.92
CA ASP A 30 13.36 6.88 25.19
C ASP A 30 13.05 5.43 24.77
N ALA A 31 13.92 4.86 23.95
CA ALA A 31 13.85 3.46 23.55
C ALA A 31 14.21 2.57 24.76
N ASP A 32 13.28 1.72 25.19
CA ASP A 32 13.55 0.71 26.20
C ASP A 32 14.68 -0.25 25.75
N PRO A 33 15.55 -0.68 26.68
CA PRO A 33 16.60 -1.65 26.38
C PRO A 33 16.01 -3.01 26.02
N ILE A 34 16.43 -3.54 24.87
CA ILE A 34 16.09 -4.89 24.39
C ILE A 34 16.58 -5.92 25.41
N PRO A 35 15.71 -6.76 26.00
CA PRO A 35 16.15 -7.84 26.87
C PRO A 35 16.94 -8.90 26.08
N ALA A 36 17.99 -9.42 26.71
CA ALA A 36 18.89 -10.43 26.17
C ALA A 36 18.13 -11.71 25.69
N PRO A 37 18.69 -12.45 24.72
CA PRO A 37 18.07 -13.68 24.23
C PRO A 37 18.00 -14.73 25.34
N ILE A 38 16.79 -15.25 25.56
CA ILE A 38 16.52 -16.39 26.44
C ILE A 38 17.13 -17.64 25.78
N SER A 39 18.13 -18.24 26.42
CA SER A 39 18.62 -19.57 26.06
C SER A 39 17.51 -20.60 26.30
N LEU A 40 16.83 -20.98 25.22
CA LEU A 40 15.95 -22.14 25.18
C LEU A 40 16.80 -23.40 25.27
N ALA A 41 16.91 -23.95 26.49
CA ALA A 41 17.37 -25.32 26.68
C ALA A 41 16.35 -26.27 26.03
N LEU A 42 16.79 -26.96 24.98
CA LEU A 42 16.03 -27.99 24.28
C LEU A 42 15.82 -29.19 25.23
N PRO A 43 14.58 -29.55 25.62
CA PRO A 43 14.35 -30.83 26.28
C PRO A 43 14.62 -31.97 25.30
N ALA A 44 15.35 -32.97 25.78
CA ALA A 44 15.69 -34.18 25.07
C ALA A 44 14.41 -34.91 24.62
N ALA A 45 14.44 -35.41 23.39
CA ALA A 45 13.36 -36.13 22.74
C ALA A 45 12.92 -37.35 23.56
N GLU A 46 11.64 -37.38 23.92
CA GLU A 46 10.94 -38.58 24.35
C GLU A 46 10.10 -39.05 23.17
N ASP A 47 10.31 -40.31 22.78
CA ASP A 47 9.68 -41.01 21.66
C ASP A 47 8.16 -41.11 21.90
N GLY A 48 7.41 -40.21 21.28
CA GLY A 48 5.96 -40.09 21.40
C GLY A 48 5.30 -40.20 20.04
N GLU A 49 4.55 -41.29 19.86
CA GLU A 49 3.68 -41.60 18.71
C GLU A 49 2.90 -40.36 18.24
N VAL A 50 3.25 -39.84 17.06
CA VAL A 50 2.60 -38.68 16.44
C VAL A 50 1.24 -39.11 15.90
N ALA A 51 0.19 -38.87 16.68
CA ALA A 51 -1.17 -38.89 16.17
C ALA A 51 -1.30 -37.76 15.13
N VAL A 52 -1.35 -38.16 13.85
CA VAL A 52 -1.63 -37.25 12.73
C VAL A 52 -3.09 -36.81 12.87
N ALA A 53 -3.31 -35.70 13.57
CA ALA A 53 -4.58 -35.00 13.55
C ALA A 53 -4.76 -34.41 12.15
N ASP A 54 -5.47 -35.15 11.32
CA ASP A 54 -6.01 -34.69 10.04
C ASP A 54 -6.98 -33.53 10.31
N SER A 55 -6.42 -32.32 10.37
CA SER A 55 -7.19 -31.09 10.29
C SER A 55 -7.13 -30.64 8.84
N ASP A 56 -7.93 -31.32 8.01
CA ASP A 56 -8.25 -30.91 6.65
C ASP A 56 -9.18 -29.68 6.71
N GLU A 57 -8.75 -28.63 7.44
CA GLU A 57 -9.19 -27.29 7.15
C GLU A 57 -8.39 -26.85 5.94
N VAL A 58 -8.93 -27.15 4.75
CA VAL A 58 -8.57 -26.42 3.53
C VAL A 58 -8.95 -24.97 3.79
N THR A 59 -8.08 -24.27 4.53
CA THR A 59 -8.15 -22.84 4.72
C THR A 59 -8.15 -22.28 3.31
N ALA A 60 -9.30 -21.76 2.87
CA ALA A 60 -9.44 -21.13 1.58
C ALA A 60 -8.24 -20.21 1.43
N GLN A 61 -7.34 -20.53 0.48
CA GLN A 61 -6.05 -19.85 0.37
C GLN A 61 -6.33 -18.36 0.41
N ALA A 62 -5.87 -17.71 1.47
CA ALA A 62 -6.20 -16.32 1.73
C ALA A 62 -5.66 -15.51 0.55
N THR A 63 -6.56 -15.15 -0.36
CA THR A 63 -6.21 -14.40 -1.56
C THR A 63 -5.74 -13.04 -1.10
N GLY A 64 -4.56 -12.66 -1.53
CA GLY A 64 -3.85 -11.48 -1.07
C GLY A 64 -3.37 -10.60 -2.20
N ILE A 65 -2.70 -9.53 -1.80
CA ILE A 65 -2.02 -8.61 -2.70
C ILE A 65 -0.55 -8.59 -2.34
N TYR A 66 0.34 -8.90 -3.26
CA TYR A 66 1.78 -8.91 -3.04
C TYR A 66 2.39 -7.57 -3.42
N ILE A 67 3.05 -6.90 -2.48
CA ILE A 67 3.56 -5.54 -2.67
C ILE A 67 4.99 -5.48 -2.14
N CYS A 68 5.94 -5.05 -2.96
CA CYS A 68 7.34 -4.93 -2.55
C CYS A 68 7.90 -3.54 -2.78
N ARG A 69 8.88 -3.20 -1.95
CA ARG A 69 9.59 -1.93 -2.00
C ARG A 69 10.57 -1.81 -3.16
N ASP A 70 11.10 -2.93 -3.66
CA ASP A 70 11.95 -2.92 -4.84
C ASP A 70 11.22 -3.51 -6.05
N THR A 71 11.76 -3.20 -7.23
CA THR A 71 11.31 -3.79 -8.48
C THR A 71 11.64 -5.29 -8.54
N ASN A 72 10.97 -6.00 -9.44
CA ASN A 72 11.10 -7.42 -9.70
C ASN A 72 10.87 -8.28 -8.44
N TRP A 73 9.89 -7.89 -7.62
CA TRP A 73 9.51 -8.60 -6.39
C TRP A 73 10.66 -8.70 -5.37
N GLY A 74 11.57 -7.72 -5.40
CA GLY A 74 12.73 -7.65 -4.53
C GLY A 74 12.47 -6.84 -3.25
N GLY A 75 13.45 -6.92 -2.34
CA GLY A 75 13.43 -6.14 -1.11
C GLY A 75 12.34 -6.55 -0.12
N PRO A 76 12.01 -5.68 0.85
CA PRO A 76 10.92 -5.93 1.77
C PRO A 76 9.57 -5.98 1.05
N CYS A 77 8.84 -7.07 1.26
CA CYS A 77 7.51 -7.31 0.72
C CYS A 77 6.48 -7.50 1.84
N PHE A 78 5.25 -7.11 1.56
CA PHE A 78 4.09 -7.36 2.42
C PHE A 78 2.94 -7.94 1.58
N HIS A 79 2.20 -8.87 2.18
CA HIS A 79 1.10 -9.60 1.54
C HIS A 79 -0.19 -9.43 2.35
N PRO A 80 -0.87 -8.27 2.26
CA PRO A 80 -2.12 -8.05 2.95
C PRO A 80 -3.22 -8.94 2.38
N ASN A 81 -3.91 -9.61 3.29
CA ASN A 81 -5.15 -10.33 3.02
C ASN A 81 -6.34 -9.48 3.49
N GLY A 82 -7.48 -9.61 2.84
CA GLY A 82 -8.65 -8.83 3.22
C GLY A 82 -9.90 -9.16 2.42
N PRO A 83 -11.05 -8.59 2.79
CA PRO A 83 -12.24 -8.66 1.96
C PRO A 83 -12.06 -7.79 0.70
N TRP A 84 -12.07 -8.42 -0.47
CA TRP A 84 -11.86 -7.75 -1.76
C TRP A 84 -13.18 -7.37 -2.44
N ASN A 85 -13.94 -6.47 -1.84
CA ASN A 85 -15.23 -6.02 -2.39
C ASN A 85 -15.25 -4.56 -2.87
N GLY A 86 -14.06 -3.95 -3.04
CA GLY A 86 -13.78 -2.72 -3.79
C GLY A 86 -14.76 -1.54 -3.70
N GLY A 87 -15.52 -1.41 -2.61
CA GLY A 87 -16.27 -0.19 -2.32
C GLY A 87 -15.32 0.95 -1.92
N PRO A 88 -15.71 2.23 -2.05
CA PRO A 88 -14.89 3.39 -1.68
C PRO A 88 -14.40 3.37 -0.22
N GLU A 89 -15.12 2.66 0.66
CA GLU A 89 -14.72 2.43 2.06
C GLU A 89 -13.58 1.42 2.22
N ARG A 90 -13.21 0.72 1.15
CA ARG A 90 -12.17 -0.33 1.10
C ARG A 90 -10.98 0.17 0.29
N CYS A 91 -10.52 1.36 0.66
CA CYS A 91 -9.28 1.94 0.17
C CYS A 91 -8.13 1.58 1.10
N TYR A 92 -7.17 0.83 0.60
CA TYR A 92 -6.00 0.43 1.36
C TYR A 92 -4.87 1.43 1.16
N GLN A 93 -4.43 2.07 2.24
CA GLN A 93 -3.35 3.05 2.19
C GLN A 93 -1.98 2.38 2.18
N LEU A 94 -1.07 2.98 1.41
CA LEU A 94 0.34 2.61 1.31
C LEU A 94 1.21 3.78 1.75
N ASP A 95 2.42 3.46 2.19
CA ASP A 95 3.43 4.43 2.61
C ASP A 95 4.10 5.18 1.45
N GLY A 96 3.76 4.83 0.19
CA GLY A 96 4.38 5.42 -0.98
C GLY A 96 5.73 4.84 -1.35
N SER A 97 6.11 3.66 -0.85
CA SER A 97 7.39 3.00 -1.16
C SER A 97 7.25 1.80 -2.11
N ALA A 98 6.06 1.55 -2.65
CA ALA A 98 5.84 0.40 -3.53
C ALA A 98 6.52 0.59 -4.88
N SER A 99 7.24 -0.44 -5.32
CA SER A 99 7.96 -0.51 -6.61
C SER A 99 7.56 -1.71 -7.46
N SER A 100 6.97 -2.73 -6.84
CA SER A 100 6.27 -3.83 -7.51
C SER A 100 4.96 -4.17 -6.79
N PHE A 101 3.95 -4.59 -7.56
CA PHE A 101 2.60 -4.82 -7.06
C PHE A 101 1.91 -5.92 -7.86
N GLY A 102 1.32 -6.90 -7.21
CA GLY A 102 0.60 -7.97 -7.89
C GLY A 102 -0.51 -8.58 -7.04
N PRO A 103 -1.76 -8.61 -7.51
CA PRO A 103 -2.80 -9.38 -6.86
C PRO A 103 -2.65 -10.87 -7.12
N ASP A 104 -3.10 -11.68 -6.17
CA ASP A 104 -3.27 -13.12 -6.37
C ASP A 104 -4.36 -13.40 -7.44
N PRO A 105 -4.38 -14.62 -8.03
CA PRO A 105 -5.39 -14.99 -9.02
C PRO A 105 -6.82 -14.81 -8.51
N GLY A 106 -7.71 -14.33 -9.39
CA GLY A 106 -9.12 -14.07 -9.05
C GLY A 106 -9.43 -12.64 -8.60
N LEU A 107 -8.41 -11.77 -8.53
CA LEU A 107 -8.58 -10.36 -8.20
C LEU A 107 -8.20 -9.42 -9.35
N THR A 108 -8.83 -8.25 -9.34
CA THR A 108 -8.46 -7.09 -10.13
C THR A 108 -8.32 -5.87 -9.24
N CYS A 109 -7.27 -5.07 -9.46
CA CYS A 109 -6.94 -3.94 -8.60
C CYS A 109 -6.69 -2.66 -9.39
N ASN A 110 -6.98 -1.54 -8.74
CA ASN A 110 -6.62 -0.19 -9.18
C ASN A 110 -5.62 0.40 -8.19
N LEU A 111 -4.64 1.14 -8.71
CA LEU A 111 -3.61 1.85 -7.95
C LEU A 111 -3.77 3.36 -8.10
N TYR A 112 -3.53 4.07 -7.02
CA TYR A 112 -3.75 5.51 -6.92
C TYR A 112 -2.50 6.21 -6.35
N THR A 113 -2.22 7.41 -6.82
CA THR A 113 -1.13 8.25 -6.31
C THR A 113 -1.53 9.09 -5.10
N ASP A 114 -2.80 9.06 -4.71
CA ASP A 114 -3.29 9.63 -3.45
C ASP A 114 -3.62 8.54 -2.44
N GLY A 115 -3.88 8.94 -1.18
CA GLY A 115 -4.24 8.02 -0.10
C GLY A 115 -5.73 7.71 0.01
N PHE A 116 -6.55 8.13 -0.96
CA PHE A 116 -8.02 8.16 -0.83
C PHE A 116 -8.74 7.41 -1.95
N CYS A 117 -8.00 6.68 -2.80
CA CYS A 117 -8.54 5.96 -3.95
C CYS A 117 -9.40 6.84 -4.86
N SER A 118 -9.00 8.10 -5.05
CA SER A 118 -9.74 9.03 -5.89
C SER A 118 -9.58 8.69 -7.36
N GLN A 119 -10.69 8.70 -8.11
CA GLN A 119 -10.66 8.50 -9.56
C GLN A 119 -9.79 9.53 -10.29
N PHE A 120 -9.65 10.74 -9.74
CA PHE A 120 -8.78 11.78 -10.32
C PHE A 120 -7.28 11.50 -10.15
N ALA A 121 -6.92 10.64 -9.20
CA ALA A 121 -5.55 10.25 -8.89
C ALA A 121 -5.25 8.79 -9.28
N MET A 122 -6.10 8.19 -10.12
CA MET A 122 -5.90 6.82 -10.59
C MET A 122 -4.68 6.76 -11.51
N ALA A 123 -3.67 6.01 -11.07
CA ALA A 123 -2.44 5.81 -11.81
C ALA A 123 -2.53 4.62 -12.76
N MET A 124 -3.07 3.51 -12.25
CA MET A 124 -3.18 2.25 -12.99
C MET A 124 -4.50 1.59 -12.63
N SER A 125 -5.12 0.93 -13.61
CA SER A 125 -6.41 0.27 -13.43
C SER A 125 -6.38 -1.16 -13.96
N ALA A 126 -7.29 -1.99 -13.45
CA ALA A 126 -7.49 -3.36 -13.88
C ALA A 126 -6.22 -4.24 -13.86
N ILE A 127 -5.36 -4.04 -12.85
CA ILE A 127 -4.19 -4.88 -12.63
C ILE A 127 -4.65 -6.24 -12.14
N ARG A 128 -4.19 -7.30 -12.79
CA ARG A 128 -4.50 -8.70 -12.49
C ARG A 128 -3.22 -9.48 -12.30
N TYR A 129 -3.33 -10.70 -11.77
CA TYR A 129 -2.21 -11.64 -11.71
C TYR A 129 -1.51 -11.77 -13.08
N PRO A 130 -0.15 -11.76 -13.14
CA PRO A 130 0.81 -11.79 -12.02
C PRO A 130 1.17 -10.42 -11.44
N GLY A 131 0.51 -9.34 -11.89
CA GLY A 131 0.82 -7.98 -11.48
C GLY A 131 1.90 -7.32 -12.32
N ILE A 132 2.57 -6.34 -11.71
CA ILE A 132 3.56 -5.48 -12.34
C ILE A 132 4.86 -5.57 -11.54
N PRO A 133 5.91 -6.19 -12.10
CA PRO A 133 7.20 -6.30 -11.43
C PRO A 133 7.93 -4.96 -11.34
N ASN A 134 7.61 -3.96 -12.17
CA ASN A 134 8.24 -2.64 -12.10
C ASN A 134 7.20 -1.56 -12.40
N LEU A 135 6.85 -0.75 -11.40
CA LEU A 135 5.86 0.32 -11.52
C LEU A 135 6.35 1.52 -12.37
N GLY A 136 7.62 1.55 -12.77
CA GLY A 136 8.18 2.52 -13.71
C GLY A 136 8.04 3.95 -13.21
N ASN A 137 7.29 4.79 -13.94
CA ASN A 137 7.06 6.18 -13.54
C ASN A 137 6.25 6.33 -12.24
N PHE A 138 5.68 5.25 -11.73
CA PHE A 138 4.94 5.20 -10.47
C PHE A 138 5.72 4.55 -9.32
N ASN A 139 7.00 4.22 -9.53
CA ASN A 139 7.89 3.76 -8.46
C ASN A 139 7.90 4.74 -7.31
N ASP A 140 7.69 4.26 -6.08
CA ASP A 140 7.64 5.07 -4.86
C ASP A 140 6.61 6.22 -4.91
N ARG A 141 5.50 6.00 -5.65
CA ARG A 141 4.44 7.03 -5.80
C ARG A 141 3.03 6.52 -5.54
N ILE A 142 2.82 5.21 -5.50
CA ILE A 142 1.50 4.64 -5.20
C ILE A 142 1.21 4.76 -3.71
N ARG A 143 0.13 5.45 -3.38
CA ARG A 143 -0.27 5.80 -2.00
C ARG A 143 -1.52 5.07 -1.56
N SER A 144 -2.30 4.49 -2.47
CA SER A 144 -3.39 3.60 -2.12
C SER A 144 -3.76 2.64 -3.24
N PHE A 145 -4.52 1.61 -2.89
CA PHE A 145 -5.07 0.65 -3.85
C PHE A 145 -6.47 0.17 -3.44
N GLN A 146 -7.20 -0.34 -4.42
CA GLN A 146 -8.51 -0.93 -4.25
C GLN A 146 -8.64 -2.18 -5.12
N CYS A 147 -9.15 -3.28 -4.56
CA CYS A 147 -9.24 -4.56 -5.24
C CYS A 147 -10.64 -5.16 -5.17
N PHE A 148 -10.96 -5.94 -6.20
CA PHE A 148 -12.27 -6.54 -6.46
C PHE A 148 -12.09 -7.98 -6.90
N TRP A 149 -13.02 -8.84 -6.51
CA TRP A 149 -13.18 -10.16 -7.14
C TRP A 149 -13.54 -10.02 -8.62
N LEU A 150 -12.95 -10.90 -9.44
CA LEU A 150 -13.24 -11.06 -10.86
C LEU A 150 -14.51 -11.86 -11.16
#